data_AF-A0AAU0HA30-F1
#
_entry.id   AF-A0AAU0HA30-F1
#
_cell.length_a   1.000
_cell.length_b   1.000
_cell.length_c   1.000
_cell.angle_alpha   90.00
_cell.angle_beta   90.00
_cell.angle_gamma   90.00
#
_symmetry.space_group_name_H-M   'P 1'
#
loop_
_entity.id
_entity.type
_entity.pdbx_description
1 polymer ?
#
loop_
_entity_poly.entity_id
_entity_poly.type
_entity_poly.pdbx_seq_one_letter_code
_entity_poly.pdbx_strand_id
1 'polypeptide(L)'
;MSAQRAPIELIELDQSPAETAATPPKEVDLRVGQNLRNARNLRGLTQRQLGEAVDLTLQQIQKYENGSNRITVSRLHQFSEILNVPVAQFFSGPATNAGVDDDETDGLKFSADDFEMLTLSHRLSSRMKRRLICLIEEMAEPA
;
A
#
# COMPACT_ATOMS: atom_id res chain seq x y z
N MET A 1 -15.27 -62.53 33.04
CA MET A 1 -14.52 -61.56 32.21
C MET A 1 -15.49 -60.50 31.75
N SER A 2 -15.67 -59.45 32.54
CA SER A 2 -16.51 -58.29 32.19
C SER A 2 -15.61 -57.08 32.18
N ALA A 3 -15.28 -56.60 30.98
CA ALA A 3 -14.50 -55.38 30.80
C ALA A 3 -15.40 -54.19 31.13
N GLN A 4 -15.19 -53.61 32.30
CA GLN A 4 -15.73 -52.31 32.68
C GLN A 4 -15.11 -51.26 31.75
N ARG A 5 -15.85 -50.76 30.76
CA ARG A 5 -15.47 -49.54 30.03
C ARG A 5 -15.66 -48.36 30.98
N ALA A 6 -14.55 -47.78 31.44
CA ALA A 6 -14.55 -46.52 32.16
C ALA A 6 -15.09 -45.38 31.27
N PRO A 7 -15.83 -44.40 31.85
CA PRO A 7 -16.38 -43.28 31.11
C PRO A 7 -15.27 -42.31 30.67
N ILE A 8 -15.42 -41.75 29.47
CA ILE A 8 -14.52 -40.73 28.91
C ILE A 8 -14.73 -39.45 29.75
N GLU A 9 -13.71 -39.04 30.51
CA GLU A 9 -13.68 -37.72 31.13
C GLU A 9 -13.65 -36.65 30.04
N LEU A 10 -14.65 -35.78 30.10
CA LEU A 10 -14.80 -34.61 29.27
C LEU A 10 -13.61 -33.68 29.57
N ILE A 11 -12.68 -33.56 28.63
CA ILE A 11 -11.63 -32.54 28.69
C ILE A 11 -12.33 -31.19 28.64
N GLU A 12 -12.40 -30.49 29.79
CA GLU A 12 -12.73 -29.07 29.81
C GLU A 12 -11.62 -28.35 29.06
N LEU A 13 -11.87 -28.05 27.78
CA LEU A 13 -11.09 -27.12 27.00
C LEU A 13 -11.20 -25.77 27.70
N ASP A 14 -10.13 -25.40 28.39
CA ASP A 14 -9.83 -24.05 28.86
C ASP A 14 -10.08 -23.06 27.71
N GLN A 15 -11.27 -22.45 27.70
CA GLN A 15 -11.58 -21.32 26.85
C GLN A 15 -10.93 -20.09 27.47
N SER A 16 -9.60 -20.04 27.41
CA SER A 16 -8.86 -18.79 27.59
C SER A 16 -9.31 -17.84 26.47
N PRO A 17 -9.95 -16.68 26.80
CA PRO A 17 -10.32 -15.73 25.76
C PRO A 17 -9.00 -15.14 25.25
N ALA A 18 -8.62 -15.50 24.02
CA ALA A 18 -7.51 -14.88 23.32
C ALA A 18 -7.85 -13.39 23.15
N GLU A 19 -7.42 -12.58 24.13
CA GLU A 19 -7.36 -11.13 24.04
C GLU A 19 -6.61 -10.79 22.76
N THR A 20 -7.33 -10.22 21.79
CA THR A 20 -6.79 -9.65 20.57
C THR A 20 -5.89 -8.46 20.91
N ALA A 21 -4.66 -8.74 21.32
CA ALA A 21 -3.60 -7.76 21.38
C ALA A 21 -3.36 -7.24 19.95
N ALA A 22 -3.73 -5.99 19.70
CA ALA A 22 -3.54 -5.34 18.42
C ALA A 22 -2.05 -5.38 18.04
N THR A 23 -1.71 -6.25 17.09
CA THR A 23 -0.35 -6.34 16.56
C THR A 23 0.04 -4.96 16.03
N PRO A 24 1.22 -4.42 16.41
CA PRO A 24 1.64 -3.12 15.91
C PRO A 24 1.62 -3.09 14.38
N PRO A 25 1.27 -1.93 13.77
CA PRO A 25 1.27 -1.77 12.32
C PRO A 25 2.59 -2.26 11.74
N LYS A 26 2.52 -3.12 10.71
CA LYS A 26 3.75 -3.49 10.00
C LYS A 26 4.23 -2.27 9.23
N GLU A 27 5.53 -2.14 9.05
CA GLU A 27 6.15 -1.06 8.29
C GLU A 27 5.54 -0.90 6.88
N VAL A 28 5.16 -2.01 6.24
CA VAL A 28 4.44 -2.04 4.96
C VAL A 28 3.06 -1.38 5.05
N ASP A 29 2.30 -1.62 6.13
CA ASP A 29 0.96 -1.05 6.32
C ASP A 29 1.03 0.48 6.48
N LEU A 30 2.05 0.97 7.20
CA LEU A 30 2.32 2.40 7.34
C LEU A 30 2.67 3.04 6.00
N ARG A 31 3.58 2.42 5.23
CA ARG A 31 3.96 2.92 3.90
C ARG A 31 2.78 2.97 2.94
N VAL A 32 1.98 1.91 2.88
CA VAL A 32 0.76 1.86 2.07
C VAL A 32 -0.22 2.97 2.46
N GLY A 33 -0.43 3.18 3.76
CA GLY A 33 -1.27 4.25 4.27
C GLY A 33 -0.78 5.65 3.89
N GLN A 34 0.51 5.90 4.02
CA GLN A 34 1.15 7.17 3.63
C GLN A 34 0.99 7.44 2.13
N ASN A 35 1.25 6.44 1.29
CA ASN A 35 1.11 6.56 -0.15
C ASN A 35 -0.36 6.77 -0.58
N LEU A 36 -1.32 6.12 0.10
CA LEU A 36 -2.74 6.37 -0.10
C LEU A 36 -3.11 7.82 0.21
N ARG A 37 -2.63 8.36 1.34
CA ARG A 37 -2.83 9.76 1.72
C ARG A 37 -2.24 10.72 0.68
N ASN A 38 -1.03 10.43 0.21
CA ASN A 38 -0.35 11.27 -0.80
C ASN A 38 -1.12 11.27 -2.12
N ALA A 39 -1.53 10.10 -2.62
CA ALA A 39 -2.33 9.99 -3.82
C ALA A 39 -3.69 10.71 -3.68
N ARG A 40 -4.34 10.60 -2.52
CA ARG A 40 -5.57 11.34 -2.22
C ARG A 40 -5.35 12.86 -2.28
N ASN A 41 -4.29 13.35 -1.65
CA ASN A 41 -3.97 14.78 -1.63
C ASN A 41 -3.64 15.33 -3.02
N LEU A 42 -2.90 14.58 -3.85
CA LEU A 42 -2.61 14.93 -5.24
C LEU A 42 -3.87 15.04 -6.10
N ARG A 43 -4.92 14.30 -5.73
CA ARG A 43 -6.26 14.39 -6.35
C ARG A 43 -7.15 15.47 -5.76
N GLY A 44 -6.67 16.21 -4.76
CA GLY A 44 -7.46 17.26 -4.09
C GLY A 44 -8.68 16.71 -3.33
N LEU A 45 -8.70 15.42 -3.00
CA LEU A 45 -9.82 14.79 -2.32
C LEU A 45 -9.66 14.89 -0.81
N THR A 46 -10.76 15.16 -0.12
CA THR A 46 -10.86 15.00 1.34
C THR A 46 -11.02 13.51 1.72
N GLN A 47 -10.73 13.15 2.97
CA GLN A 47 -10.94 11.77 3.46
C GLN A 47 -12.41 11.33 3.34
N ARG A 48 -13.35 12.26 3.54
CA ARG A 48 -14.79 12.00 3.37
C ARG A 48 -15.12 11.65 1.91
N GLN A 49 -14.66 12.46 0.97
CA GLN A 49 -14.89 12.22 -0.47
C GLN A 49 -14.26 10.92 -0.95
N LEU A 50 -13.05 10.58 -0.47
CA LEU A 50 -12.44 9.28 -0.80
C LEU A 50 -13.28 8.14 -0.21
N GLY A 51 -13.72 8.26 1.04
CA GLY A 51 -14.57 7.25 1.69
C GLY A 51 -15.88 7.03 0.96
N GLU A 52 -16.59 8.10 0.59
CA GLU A 52 -17.82 8.04 -0.20
C GLU A 52 -17.62 7.34 -1.55
N ALA A 53 -16.47 7.52 -2.21
CA ALA A 53 -16.17 6.87 -3.49
C ALA A 53 -15.95 5.34 -3.39
N VAL A 54 -15.66 4.80 -2.20
CA VAL A 54 -15.43 3.36 -1.97
C VAL A 54 -16.38 2.76 -0.93
N ASP A 55 -17.46 3.44 -0.57
CA ASP A 55 -18.38 3.01 0.49
C ASP A 55 -17.67 2.72 1.83
N LEU A 56 -16.79 3.62 2.25
CA LEU A 56 -16.10 3.57 3.54
C LEU A 56 -16.33 4.83 4.37
N THR A 57 -16.31 4.66 5.68
CA THR A 57 -16.40 5.79 6.61
C THR A 57 -15.11 6.61 6.63
N LEU A 58 -15.21 7.90 6.99
CA LEU A 58 -14.03 8.76 7.19
C LEU A 58 -13.05 8.16 8.21
N GLN A 59 -13.57 7.54 9.28
CA GLN A 59 -12.73 6.90 10.29
C GLN A 59 -11.95 5.72 9.71
N GLN A 60 -12.54 4.94 8.79
CA GLN A 60 -11.81 3.84 8.12
C GLN A 60 -10.72 4.38 7.21
N ILE A 61 -11.00 5.43 6.42
CA ILE A 61 -9.97 6.07 5.60
C ILE A 61 -8.83 6.58 6.48
N GLN A 62 -9.13 7.22 7.61
CA GLN A 62 -8.11 7.68 8.55
C GLN A 62 -7.26 6.51 9.12
N LYS A 63 -7.90 5.39 9.48
CA LYS A 63 -7.23 4.17 9.96
C LYS A 63 -6.40 3.46 8.88
N TYR A 64 -6.75 3.63 7.61
CA TYR A 64 -5.94 3.16 6.49
C TYR A 64 -4.74 4.08 6.25
N GLU A 65 -4.96 5.39 6.24
CA GLU A 65 -3.88 6.36 6.00
C GLU A 65 -2.81 6.40 7.09
N ASN A 66 -3.17 6.08 8.33
CA ASN A 66 -2.22 5.98 9.44
C ASN A 66 -1.68 4.54 9.65
N GLY A 67 -2.05 3.58 8.79
CA GLY A 67 -1.63 2.19 8.85
C GLY A 67 -2.15 1.39 10.05
N SER A 68 -3.04 1.93 10.89
CA SER A 68 -3.58 1.21 12.05
C SER A 68 -4.50 0.05 11.64
N ASN A 69 -5.10 0.14 10.45
CA ASN A 69 -5.85 -0.94 9.83
C ASN A 69 -5.19 -1.36 8.51
N ARG A 70 -5.11 -2.67 8.29
CA ARG A 70 -4.65 -3.24 7.02
C ARG A 70 -5.66 -2.98 5.91
N ILE A 71 -5.14 -2.68 4.73
CA ILE A 71 -5.93 -2.55 3.50
C ILE A 71 -5.92 -3.89 2.79
N THR A 72 -7.09 -4.42 2.44
CA THR A 72 -7.18 -5.65 1.64
C THR A 72 -6.80 -5.37 0.19
N VAL A 73 -6.31 -6.39 -0.52
CA VAL A 73 -5.91 -6.26 -1.94
C VAL A 73 -7.05 -5.70 -2.81
N SER A 74 -8.28 -6.14 -2.56
CA SER A 74 -9.46 -5.63 -3.28
C SER A 74 -9.69 -4.13 -3.06
N ARG A 75 -9.52 -3.63 -1.83
CA ARG A 75 -9.62 -2.18 -1.55
C ARG A 75 -8.49 -1.40 -2.19
N LEU A 76 -7.28 -1.96 -2.16
CA LEU A 76 -6.10 -1.35 -2.76
C LEU A 76 -6.26 -1.19 -4.29
N HIS A 77 -6.90 -2.17 -4.95
CA HIS A 77 -7.30 -2.06 -6.36
C HIS A 77 -8.34 -0.95 -6.59
N GLN A 78 -9.40 -0.89 -5.78
CA GLN A 78 -10.43 0.16 -5.90
C GLN A 78 -9.84 1.57 -5.73
N PHE A 79 -8.94 1.73 -4.74
CA PHE A 79 -8.22 2.99 -4.56
C PHE A 79 -7.36 3.34 -5.78
N SER A 80 -6.73 2.35 -6.41
CA SER A 80 -5.93 2.55 -7.63
C SER A 80 -6.78 3.12 -8.78
N GLU A 81 -8.03 2.66 -8.93
CA GLU A 81 -8.95 3.11 -9.98
C GLU A 81 -9.44 4.55 -9.72
N ILE A 82 -9.90 4.83 -8.50
CA ILE A 82 -10.41 6.17 -8.12
C ILE A 82 -9.31 7.21 -8.13
N LEU A 83 -8.16 6.85 -7.56
CA LEU A 83 -6.99 7.71 -7.52
C LEU A 83 -6.18 7.63 -8.81
N ASN A 84 -6.63 6.89 -9.83
CA ASN A 84 -6.00 6.63 -11.13
C ASN A 84 -4.46 6.67 -11.04
N VAL A 85 -3.93 5.78 -10.20
CA VAL A 85 -2.50 5.48 -9.97
C VAL A 85 -2.31 3.96 -10.02
N PRO A 86 -1.16 3.45 -10.48
CA PRO A 86 -0.88 2.01 -10.44
C PRO A 86 -0.87 1.48 -9.00
N VAL A 87 -1.36 0.25 -8.78
CA VAL A 87 -1.32 -0.46 -7.48
C VAL A 87 0.10 -0.49 -6.89
N ALA A 88 1.13 -0.63 -7.73
CA ALA A 88 2.53 -0.64 -7.30
C ALA A 88 2.97 0.66 -6.59
N GLN A 89 2.34 1.79 -6.91
CA GLN A 89 2.68 3.09 -6.33
C GLN A 89 2.39 3.13 -4.81
N PHE A 90 1.43 2.34 -4.31
CA PHE A 90 1.16 2.25 -2.87
C PHE A 90 2.32 1.62 -2.08
N PHE A 91 3.21 0.88 -2.73
CA PHE A 91 4.35 0.22 -2.10
C PHE A 91 5.67 0.95 -2.34
N SER A 92 5.67 2.04 -3.11
CA SER A 92 6.88 2.75 -3.51
C SER A 92 7.45 3.60 -2.37
N GLY A 93 8.77 3.80 -2.41
CA GLY A 93 9.51 4.63 -1.45
C GLY A 93 10.03 3.87 -0.21
N PRO A 94 11.08 4.40 0.45
CA PRO A 94 11.55 3.86 1.70
C PRO A 94 10.46 4.06 2.75
N ALA A 95 10.07 2.98 3.41
CA ALA A 95 9.28 3.13 4.62
C ALA A 95 10.16 3.88 5.62
N THR A 96 9.66 5.00 6.12
CA THR A 96 10.52 5.95 6.82
C THR A 96 11.05 5.35 8.13
N ASN A 97 12.35 5.06 8.10
CA ASN A 97 13.32 4.89 9.19
C ASN A 97 13.39 3.54 9.93
N ALA A 98 14.04 2.56 9.31
CA ALA A 98 15.10 1.76 9.94
C ALA A 98 16.05 1.27 8.84
N GLY A 99 17.34 1.44 9.05
CA GLY A 99 18.35 1.04 8.07
C GLY A 99 18.22 -0.45 7.73
N VAL A 100 17.99 -0.74 6.46
CA VAL A 100 18.31 -2.01 5.83
C VAL A 100 18.89 -1.67 4.47
N ASP A 101 20.18 -1.94 4.34
CA ASP A 101 20.81 -2.18 3.05
C ASP A 101 20.10 -3.40 2.42
N ASP A 102 19.05 -3.17 1.64
CA ASP A 102 18.51 -4.20 0.75
C ASP A 102 19.19 -4.07 -0.61
N ASP A 103 20.22 -4.90 -0.71
CA ASP A 103 20.89 -5.41 -1.88
C ASP A 103 19.90 -6.00 -2.91
N GLU A 104 20.28 -5.90 -4.18
CA GLU A 104 19.71 -6.58 -5.36
C GLU A 104 18.21 -6.40 -5.68
N THR A 105 17.82 -5.18 -6.01
CA THR A 105 17.16 -5.01 -7.31
C THR A 105 18.09 -4.17 -8.18
N ASP A 106 18.45 -4.70 -9.36
CA ASP A 106 19.02 -3.94 -10.48
C ASP A 106 17.93 -2.98 -11.01
N GLY A 107 17.47 -2.09 -10.12
CA GLY A 107 16.24 -1.36 -10.20
C GLY A 107 16.54 0.11 -10.04
N LEU A 108 16.39 0.83 -11.15
CA LEU A 108 16.45 2.28 -11.28
C LEU A 108 16.26 3.02 -9.94
N LYS A 109 17.36 3.58 -9.43
CA LYS A 109 17.31 4.53 -8.32
C LYS A 109 16.65 5.80 -8.83
N PHE A 110 15.39 6.01 -8.48
CA PHE A 110 14.67 7.21 -8.89
C PHE A 110 15.02 8.39 -7.98
N SER A 111 15.50 9.47 -8.59
CA SER A 111 15.69 10.80 -8.02
C SER A 111 14.34 11.46 -7.69
N ALA A 112 14.36 12.51 -6.88
CA ALA A 112 13.24 13.43 -6.72
C ALA A 112 12.75 13.96 -8.09
N ASP A 113 13.70 14.21 -9.00
CA ASP A 113 13.43 14.71 -10.35
C ASP A 113 12.71 13.65 -11.22
N ASP A 114 13.01 12.37 -11.02
CA ASP A 114 12.34 11.28 -11.75
C ASP A 114 10.87 11.17 -11.35
N PHE A 115 10.56 11.42 -10.07
CA PHE A 115 9.20 11.49 -9.57
C PHE A 115 8.43 12.70 -10.13
N GLU A 116 9.08 13.85 -10.23
CA GLU A 116 8.49 15.04 -10.85
C GLU A 116 8.22 14.81 -12.34
N MET A 117 9.18 14.21 -13.05
CA MET A 117 9.03 13.81 -14.45
C MET A 117 7.86 12.83 -14.64
N LEU A 118 7.74 11.82 -13.78
CA LEU A 118 6.63 10.86 -13.82
C LEU A 118 5.28 11.57 -13.60
N THR A 119 5.20 12.48 -12.63
CA THR A 119 3.99 13.25 -12.31
C THR A 119 3.55 14.12 -13.48
N LEU A 120 4.49 14.83 -14.12
CA LEU A 120 4.22 15.66 -15.28
C LEU A 120 3.83 14.82 -16.50
N SER A 121 4.40 13.62 -16.64
CA SER A 121 4.11 12.73 -17.77
C SER A 121 2.62 12.41 -17.89
N HIS A 122 1.89 12.24 -16.78
CA HIS A 122 0.46 11.90 -16.81
C HIS A 122 -0.42 12.97 -17.46
N ARG A 123 0.05 14.22 -17.55
CA ARG A 123 -0.66 15.34 -18.17
C ARG A 123 -0.33 15.49 -19.65
N LEU A 124 0.64 14.74 -20.16
CA LEU A 124 1.09 14.78 -21.55
C LEU A 124 0.29 13.82 -22.44
N SER A 125 0.02 14.23 -23.67
CA SER A 125 -0.56 13.35 -24.68
C SER A 125 0.42 12.23 -25.08
N SER A 126 -0.10 11.09 -25.54
CA SER A 126 0.73 9.95 -25.97
C SER A 126 1.76 10.32 -27.04
N ARG A 127 1.43 11.27 -27.93
CA ARG A 127 2.36 11.80 -28.93
C ARG A 127 3.52 12.57 -28.29
N MET A 128 3.25 13.36 -27.26
CA MET A 128 4.27 14.13 -26.55
C MET A 128 5.15 13.23 -25.68
N LYS A 129 4.56 12.23 -25.00
CA LYS A 129 5.30 11.21 -24.25
C LYS A 129 6.33 10.50 -25.12
N ARG A 130 5.93 10.03 -26.32
CA ARG A 130 6.86 9.39 -27.25
C ARG A 130 8.00 10.30 -27.68
N ARG A 131 7.72 11.59 -27.85
CA ARG A 131 8.74 12.57 -28.26
C ARG A 131 9.72 12.90 -27.14
N LEU A 132 9.25 12.94 -25.89
CA LEU A 132 10.09 13.06 -24.70
C LEU A 132 10.99 11.83 -24.52
N ILE A 133 10.45 10.63 -24.72
CA ILE A 133 11.24 9.39 -24.68
C ILE A 133 12.37 9.43 -25.70
N CYS A 134 12.09 9.79 -26.96
CA CYS A 134 13.15 9.90 -27.98
C CYS A 134 14.24 10.92 -27.59
N LEU A 135 13.87 12.05 -26.98
CA LEU A 135 14.85 13.06 -26.55
C LEU A 135 15.71 12.53 -25.39
N ILE A 136 15.11 11.83 -24.44
CA ILE A 136 15.83 11.22 -23.31
C ILE A 136 16.77 10.12 -23.83
N GLU A 137 16.33 9.30 -24.79
CA GLU A 137 17.17 8.30 -25.45
C GLU A 137 18.35 8.96 -26.17
N GLU A 138 18.13 10.06 -26.90
CA GLU A 138 19.18 10.84 -27.57
C GLU A 138 20.18 11.42 -26.56
N MET A 139 19.71 11.89 -25.40
CA MET A 139 20.57 12.42 -24.34
C MET A 139 21.28 11.34 -23.50
N ALA A 140 20.76 10.11 -23.53
CA ALA A 140 21.26 8.99 -22.74
C ALA A 140 22.26 8.10 -23.50
N GLU A 141 22.56 8.39 -24.77
CA GLU A 141 23.65 7.70 -25.47
C GLU A 141 24.98 7.97 -24.77
N PRO A 142 25.77 6.92 -24.45
CA PRO A 142 27.10 7.11 -23.92
C PRO A 142 28.00 7.71 -25.00
N ALA A 143 28.69 8.81 -24.65
CA ALA A 143 29.74 9.41 -25.48
C ALA A 143 30.89 8.43 -25.76
#